data_AF-A0A959ZY35-F1
#
_entry.id   AF-A0A959ZY35-F1
#
_cell.length_a   1.000
_cell.length_b   1.000
_cell.length_c   1.000
_cell.angle_alpha   90.00
_cell.angle_beta   90.00
_cell.angle_gamma   90.00
#
_symmetry.space_group_name_H-M   'P 1'
#
loop_
_entity.id
_entity.type
_entity.pdbx_description
1 polymer ?
#
loop_
_entity_poly.entity_id
_entity_poly.type
_entity_poly.pdbx_seq_one_letter_code
_entity_poly.pdbx_strand_id
1 'polypeptide(L)'
;MSRFEDPVIISCSISGAIANRDQCPAIPYTPEEYAAEARRAVDEGASQIHIHARTPDGVPSYEIEAFRAITEAIRGEVGDVIINYSTGAIGVSLEKRIAYLEALKPDVAALNMSSMNYAKYSRRRKDFVFKTVFENSFDTIIELIEAMKANGIQPEHECFDAGHVANLDSLLDMGLLDPPLQISLVMGVTGGIRPVPRNVTAMSDQIPGGPEGPNNWQVIGVSRDQWKLLASSLVLGGNVRAGLEDNLYLPNGEMARSNGDLIGKARQMAEDVGRRAATVAEARELLGLSKSR
;
A
#
# COMPACT_ATOMS: atom_id res chain seq x y z
N MET A 1 -6.94 -27.54 6.79
CA MET A 1 -8.29 -27.21 6.26
C MET A 1 -8.10 -26.52 4.92
N SER A 2 -9.03 -26.65 3.96
CA SER A 2 -8.83 -26.04 2.64
C SER A 2 -8.97 -24.52 2.71
N ARG A 3 -8.01 -23.80 2.13
CA ARG A 3 -7.92 -22.32 2.11
C ARG A 3 -8.96 -21.60 1.24
N PHE A 4 -10.02 -22.30 0.79
CA PHE A 4 -11.06 -21.72 -0.07
C PHE A 4 -11.86 -20.61 0.63
N GLU A 5 -11.95 -20.67 1.96
CA GLU A 5 -12.62 -19.66 2.78
C GLU A 5 -11.67 -18.54 3.26
N ASP A 6 -10.39 -18.54 2.86
CA ASP A 6 -9.42 -17.51 3.27
C ASP A 6 -9.43 -16.36 2.25
N PRO A 7 -10.21 -15.28 2.48
CA PRO A 7 -10.28 -14.18 1.53
C PRO A 7 -8.93 -13.45 1.40
N VAL A 8 -8.75 -12.75 0.28
CA VAL A 8 -7.57 -11.95 -0.03
C VAL A 8 -7.94 -10.49 0.02
N ILE A 9 -7.31 -9.73 0.91
CA ILE A 9 -7.37 -8.27 0.84
C ILE A 9 -6.62 -7.84 -0.42
N ILE A 10 -7.32 -7.15 -1.32
CA ILE A 10 -6.72 -6.56 -2.51
C ILE A 10 -6.71 -5.05 -2.30
N SER A 11 -5.51 -4.50 -2.10
CA SER A 11 -5.30 -3.06 -1.95
C SER A 11 -5.05 -2.42 -3.31
N CYS A 12 -5.73 -1.31 -3.60
CA CYS A 12 -5.52 -0.49 -4.78
C CYS A 12 -4.66 0.74 -4.46
N SER A 13 -3.44 0.81 -4.98
CA SER A 13 -2.56 1.99 -4.90
C SER A 13 -2.81 2.91 -6.09
N ILE A 14 -3.75 3.82 -5.90
CA ILE A 14 -4.54 4.36 -7.01
C ILE A 14 -3.77 5.33 -7.93
N SER A 15 -2.77 6.05 -7.41
CA SER A 15 -2.09 7.14 -8.13
C SER A 15 -0.60 7.33 -7.78
N GLY A 16 -0.23 7.18 -6.51
CA GLY A 16 1.12 7.44 -6.03
C GLY A 16 1.55 8.90 -6.11
N ALA A 17 2.86 9.13 -5.94
CA ALA A 17 3.48 10.46 -6.03
C ALA A 17 4.55 10.58 -7.13
N ILE A 18 5.03 9.47 -7.69
CA ILE A 18 6.24 9.45 -8.55
C ILE A 18 5.91 9.36 -10.04
N ALA A 19 5.02 8.44 -10.45
CA ALA A 19 4.59 8.33 -11.84
C ALA A 19 3.68 9.50 -12.22
N ASN A 20 3.59 9.82 -13.51
CA ASN A 20 2.78 10.91 -14.04
C ASN A 20 2.09 10.52 -15.36
N ARG A 21 1.21 11.40 -15.85
CA ARG A 21 0.42 11.17 -17.07
C ARG A 21 1.21 10.99 -18.35
N ASP A 22 2.44 11.52 -18.41
CA ASP A 22 3.33 11.27 -19.56
C ASP A 22 3.77 9.80 -19.61
N GLN A 23 3.79 9.12 -18.45
CA GLN A 23 4.10 7.70 -18.35
C GLN A 23 2.86 6.81 -18.47
N CYS A 24 1.73 7.22 -17.90
CA CYS A 24 0.44 6.53 -18.02
C CYS A 24 -0.72 7.53 -17.91
N PRO A 25 -1.48 7.76 -18.99
CA PRO A 25 -2.58 8.74 -19.00
C PRO A 25 -3.71 8.44 -17.99
N ALA A 26 -3.84 7.20 -17.53
CA ALA A 26 -4.90 6.77 -16.62
C ALA A 26 -4.69 7.21 -15.15
N ILE A 27 -3.54 7.80 -14.81
CA ILE A 27 -3.26 8.23 -13.43
C ILE A 27 -4.22 9.36 -13.04
N PRO A 28 -5.04 9.18 -11.98
CA PRO A 28 -6.00 10.19 -11.55
C PRO A 28 -5.31 11.32 -10.78
N TYR A 29 -5.69 12.56 -11.08
CA TYR A 29 -5.17 13.78 -10.43
C TYR A 29 -6.25 14.56 -9.68
N THR A 30 -7.49 14.51 -10.15
CA THR A 30 -8.64 15.23 -9.57
C THR A 30 -9.53 14.31 -8.74
N PRO A 31 -10.23 14.81 -7.70
CA PRO A 31 -11.14 14.00 -6.88
C PRO A 31 -12.12 13.15 -7.70
N GLU A 32 -12.67 13.70 -8.79
CA GLU A 32 -13.60 13.00 -9.68
C GLU A 32 -12.93 11.82 -10.40
N GLU A 33 -11.67 11.98 -10.83
CA GLU A 33 -10.91 10.89 -11.44
C GLU A 33 -10.51 9.83 -10.41
N TYR A 34 -10.15 10.24 -9.18
CA TYR A 34 -9.89 9.30 -8.09
C TYR A 34 -11.14 8.46 -7.78
N ALA A 35 -12.31 9.10 -7.70
CA ALA A 35 -13.58 8.41 -7.51
C ALA A 35 -13.88 7.41 -8.64
N ALA A 36 -13.73 7.82 -9.89
CA ALA A 36 -13.95 6.95 -11.04
C ALA A 36 -12.97 5.76 -11.10
N GLU A 37 -11.71 5.96 -10.74
CA GLU A 37 -10.71 4.89 -10.65
C GLU A 37 -10.96 3.98 -9.45
N ALA A 38 -11.42 4.53 -8.31
CA ALA A 38 -11.81 3.74 -7.15
C ALA A 38 -13.01 2.85 -7.46
N ARG A 39 -14.03 3.36 -8.19
CA ARG A 39 -15.14 2.55 -8.71
C ARG A 39 -14.64 1.37 -9.54
N ARG A 40 -13.77 1.63 -10.52
CA ARG A 40 -13.18 0.58 -11.36
C ARG A 40 -12.38 -0.45 -10.56
N ALA A 41 -11.69 -0.04 -9.49
CA ALA A 41 -10.96 -0.94 -8.61
C ALA A 41 -11.90 -1.77 -7.72
N VAL A 42 -12.88 -1.14 -7.08
CA VAL A 42 -13.84 -1.80 -6.17
C VAL A 42 -14.72 -2.80 -6.91
N ASP A 43 -15.18 -2.45 -8.12
CA ASP A 43 -15.95 -3.36 -8.98
C ASP A 43 -15.17 -4.65 -9.33
N GLU A 44 -13.84 -4.57 -9.32
CA GLU A 44 -12.93 -5.70 -9.54
C GLU A 44 -12.41 -6.36 -8.25
N GLY A 45 -12.95 -5.98 -7.09
CA GLY A 45 -12.69 -6.64 -5.80
C GLY A 45 -11.64 -5.97 -4.92
N ALA A 46 -11.25 -4.72 -5.18
CA ALA A 46 -10.45 -3.96 -4.22
C ALA A 46 -11.27 -3.66 -2.97
N SER A 47 -10.73 -3.95 -1.78
CA SER A 47 -11.36 -3.67 -0.49
C SER A 47 -10.72 -2.49 0.25
N GLN A 48 -9.55 -2.04 -0.21
CA GLN A 48 -8.79 -0.92 0.34
C GLN A 48 -8.23 -0.05 -0.77
N ILE A 49 -8.32 1.28 -0.62
CA ILE A 49 -7.73 2.26 -1.53
C ILE A 49 -6.62 3.03 -0.80
N HIS A 50 -5.39 2.91 -1.30
CA HIS A 50 -4.22 3.67 -0.84
C HIS A 50 -4.08 4.96 -1.64
N ILE A 51 -3.92 6.08 -0.92
CA ILE A 51 -4.03 7.42 -1.46
C ILE A 51 -2.76 8.22 -1.16
N HIS A 52 -2.13 8.68 -2.24
CA HIS A 52 -1.37 9.92 -2.25
C HIS A 52 -2.25 11.01 -2.87
N ALA A 53 -2.37 12.16 -2.22
CA ALA A 53 -3.07 13.29 -2.81
C ALA A 53 -2.22 14.00 -3.86
N ARG A 54 -2.87 14.57 -4.87
CA ARG A 54 -2.25 15.39 -5.90
C ARG A 54 -3.04 16.68 -6.08
N THR A 55 -2.35 17.70 -6.57
CA THR A 55 -2.99 18.87 -7.15
C THR A 55 -3.58 18.53 -8.53
N PRO A 56 -4.49 19.35 -9.09
CA PRO A 56 -5.06 19.08 -10.42
C PRO A 56 -4.05 19.00 -11.57
N ASP A 57 -2.87 19.62 -11.44
CA ASP A 57 -1.75 19.53 -12.37
C ASP A 57 -0.83 18.31 -12.12
N GLY A 58 -1.13 17.50 -11.09
CA GLY A 58 -0.49 16.22 -10.82
C GLY A 58 0.68 16.25 -9.84
N VAL A 59 0.95 17.41 -9.24
CA VAL A 59 2.01 17.55 -8.22
C VAL A 59 1.55 16.89 -6.92
N PRO A 60 2.40 16.15 -6.19
CA PRO A 60 2.03 15.61 -4.88
C PRO A 60 1.56 16.73 -3.93
N SER A 61 0.42 16.50 -3.27
CA SER A 61 -0.17 17.40 -2.29
C SER A 61 -0.15 16.76 -0.91
N TYR A 62 0.05 17.58 0.11
CA TYR A 62 0.03 17.19 1.52
C TYR A 62 -0.96 18.06 2.31
N GLU A 63 -1.90 18.69 1.61
CA GLU A 63 -2.93 19.54 2.21
C GLU A 63 -4.13 18.70 2.66
N ILE A 64 -4.68 19.04 3.82
CA ILE A 64 -5.83 18.35 4.44
C ILE A 64 -7.02 18.35 3.47
N GLU A 65 -7.27 19.47 2.81
CA GLU A 65 -8.37 19.69 1.88
C GLU A 65 -8.26 18.80 0.65
N ALA A 66 -7.04 18.50 0.19
CA ALA A 66 -6.83 17.61 -0.95
C ALA A 66 -7.20 16.16 -0.59
N PHE A 67 -6.73 15.66 0.55
CA PHE A 67 -7.11 14.33 1.05
C PHE A 67 -8.61 14.25 1.34
N ARG A 68 -9.20 15.29 1.95
CA ARG A 68 -10.64 15.36 2.24
C ARG A 68 -11.47 15.23 0.96
N ALA A 69 -11.19 16.09 -0.03
CA ALA A 69 -11.94 16.10 -1.28
C ALA A 69 -11.86 14.76 -2.02
N ILE A 70 -10.67 14.15 -2.08
CA ILE A 70 -10.48 12.82 -2.69
C ILE A 70 -11.28 11.75 -1.94
N THR A 71 -11.20 11.72 -0.60
CA THR A 71 -11.88 10.71 0.22
C THR A 71 -13.40 10.84 0.15
N GLU A 72 -13.92 12.06 0.20
CA GLU A 72 -15.35 12.33 0.05
C GLU A 72 -15.86 11.93 -1.34
N ALA A 73 -15.09 12.22 -2.40
CA ALA A 73 -15.42 11.81 -3.76
C ALA A 73 -15.42 10.27 -3.91
N ILE A 74 -14.40 9.59 -3.39
CA ILE A 74 -14.32 8.11 -3.42
C ILE A 74 -15.51 7.51 -2.68
N ARG A 75 -15.76 7.90 -1.42
CA ARG A 75 -16.86 7.35 -0.62
C ARG A 75 -18.24 7.68 -1.21
N GLY A 76 -18.39 8.86 -1.79
CA GLY A 76 -19.61 9.24 -2.50
C GLY A 76 -19.89 8.36 -3.73
N GLU A 77 -18.84 7.91 -4.41
CA GLU A 77 -18.94 7.06 -5.59
C GLU A 77 -19.10 5.58 -5.25
N VAL A 78 -18.30 5.01 -4.34
CA VAL A 78 -18.27 3.55 -4.09
C VAL A 78 -18.92 3.10 -2.78
N GLY A 79 -19.32 4.02 -1.92
CA GLY A 79 -19.84 3.69 -0.58
C GLY A 79 -18.72 3.36 0.40
N ASP A 80 -18.90 2.28 1.18
CA ASP A 80 -17.87 1.84 2.14
C ASP A 80 -16.69 1.18 1.42
N VAL A 81 -15.49 1.68 1.70
CA VAL A 81 -14.20 1.10 1.31
C VAL A 81 -13.17 1.55 2.33
N ILE A 82 -12.15 0.72 2.59
CA ILE A 82 -11.07 1.09 3.53
C ILE A 82 -10.22 2.17 2.89
N ILE A 83 -10.13 3.32 3.54
CA ILE A 83 -9.32 4.45 3.09
C ILE A 83 -7.97 4.38 3.79
N ASN A 84 -6.90 4.25 3.00
CA ASN A 84 -5.52 4.23 3.46
C ASN A 84 -4.78 5.47 2.95
N TYR A 85 -4.27 6.30 3.86
CA TYR A 85 -3.47 7.46 3.50
C TYR A 85 -1.98 7.16 3.56
N SER A 86 -1.23 7.62 2.56
CA SER A 86 0.21 7.60 2.66
C SER A 86 0.74 8.64 3.65
N THR A 87 1.65 8.23 4.54
CA THR A 87 2.52 9.14 5.28
C THR A 87 3.93 9.24 4.72
N GLY A 88 4.18 8.56 3.59
CA GLY A 88 5.47 8.59 2.90
C GLY A 88 5.66 9.90 2.13
N ALA A 89 6.65 10.69 2.53
CA ALA A 89 6.96 11.97 1.91
C ALA A 89 8.45 12.30 2.00
N ILE A 90 8.97 13.00 0.99
CA ILE A 90 10.35 13.51 0.98
C ILE A 90 10.29 15.03 1.15
N GLY A 91 11.01 15.55 2.15
CA GLY A 91 11.08 16.99 2.40
C GLY A 91 9.82 17.60 3.03
N VAL A 92 8.94 16.77 3.59
CA VAL A 92 7.74 17.21 4.33
C VAL A 92 7.95 16.95 5.81
N SER A 93 7.64 17.94 6.66
CA SER A 93 7.80 17.82 8.10
C SER A 93 6.90 16.72 8.68
N LEU A 94 7.32 16.14 9.82
CA LEU A 94 6.52 15.17 10.56
C LEU A 94 5.18 15.76 11.00
N GLU A 95 5.18 16.98 11.53
CA GLU A 95 3.97 17.74 11.89
C GLU A 95 2.96 17.79 10.73
N LYS A 96 3.42 18.10 9.51
CA LYS A 96 2.52 18.18 8.34
C LYS A 96 1.98 16.81 7.93
N ARG A 97 2.75 15.73 8.14
CA ARG A 97 2.29 14.35 7.91
C ARG A 97 1.23 13.93 8.94
N ILE A 98 1.39 14.33 10.19
CA ILE A 98 0.43 14.03 11.27
C ILE A 98 -0.87 14.85 11.10
N ALA A 99 -0.77 16.12 10.69
CA ALA A 99 -1.91 17.04 10.64
C ALA A 99 -3.13 16.52 9.85
N TYR A 100 -2.94 15.89 8.69
CA TYR A 100 -4.08 15.33 7.94
C TYR A 100 -4.61 14.02 8.53
N LEU A 101 -3.80 13.26 9.28
CA LEU A 101 -4.27 12.07 10.00
C LEU A 101 -5.20 12.47 11.13
N GLU A 102 -4.81 13.47 11.94
CA GLU A 102 -5.63 13.97 13.04
C GLU A 102 -6.93 14.60 12.55
N ALA A 103 -6.86 15.35 11.46
CA ALA A 103 -8.00 16.06 10.90
C ALA A 103 -9.02 15.15 10.21
N LEU A 104 -8.57 14.06 9.59
CA LEU A 104 -9.42 13.25 8.70
C LEU A 104 -9.63 11.81 9.17
N LYS A 105 -8.74 11.27 10.01
CA LYS A 105 -8.84 9.96 10.65
C LYS A 105 -9.20 8.85 9.64
N PRO A 106 -8.32 8.61 8.63
CA PRO A 106 -8.52 7.51 7.69
C PRO A 106 -8.59 6.17 8.44
N ASP A 107 -9.11 5.13 7.77
CA ASP A 107 -9.18 3.79 8.37
C ASP A 107 -7.78 3.22 8.62
N VAL A 108 -6.88 3.44 7.65
CA VAL A 108 -5.49 2.97 7.64
C VAL A 108 -4.56 4.13 7.27
N ALA A 109 -3.30 4.08 7.70
CA ALA A 109 -2.26 4.94 7.16
C ALA A 109 -0.94 4.19 6.96
N ALA A 110 -0.34 4.34 5.78
CA ALA A 110 0.91 3.69 5.41
C ALA A 110 2.10 4.34 6.12
N LEU A 111 2.87 3.54 6.85
CA LEU A 111 4.00 3.92 7.68
C LEU A 111 5.27 3.21 7.21
N ASN A 112 6.28 3.99 6.85
CA ASN A 112 7.55 3.46 6.38
C ASN A 112 8.45 3.04 7.56
N MET A 113 8.83 1.77 7.61
CA MET A 113 9.40 1.14 8.82
C MET A 113 10.91 1.28 9.00
N SER A 114 11.58 2.11 8.19
CA SER A 114 13.00 2.42 8.37
C SER A 114 13.47 3.54 7.45
N SER A 115 14.61 4.13 7.78
CA SER A 115 15.41 4.94 6.85
C SER A 115 16.12 4.07 5.82
N MET A 116 16.17 4.53 4.57
CA MET A 116 16.91 3.84 3.50
C MET A 116 17.34 4.79 2.38
N ASN A 117 18.30 4.36 1.57
CA ASN A 117 18.48 4.98 0.25
C ASN A 117 17.22 4.71 -0.58
N TYR A 118 16.72 5.73 -1.26
CA TYR A 118 15.54 5.62 -2.12
C TYR A 118 15.86 6.26 -3.46
N ALA A 119 15.93 5.44 -4.50
CA ALA A 119 16.39 5.89 -5.81
C ALA A 119 15.73 5.15 -6.97
N LYS A 120 15.84 5.76 -8.17
CA LYS A 120 15.52 5.12 -9.44
C LYS A 120 16.75 5.05 -10.32
N TYR A 121 17.36 3.88 -10.42
CA TYR A 121 18.52 3.66 -11.28
C TYR A 121 18.11 3.49 -12.76
N SER A 122 18.77 4.21 -13.67
CA SER A 122 18.62 4.02 -15.11
C SER A 122 19.79 3.20 -15.66
N ARG A 123 19.52 1.95 -16.04
CA ARG A 123 20.52 1.09 -16.71
C ARG A 123 21.07 1.70 -18.00
N ARG A 124 20.22 2.41 -18.76
CA ARG A 124 20.61 3.09 -20.01
C ARG A 124 21.58 4.24 -19.75
N ARG A 125 21.29 5.09 -18.76
CA ARG A 125 22.13 6.24 -18.41
C ARG A 125 23.34 5.86 -17.55
N LYS A 126 23.32 4.66 -16.96
CA LYS A 126 24.25 4.22 -15.91
C LYS A 126 24.31 5.21 -14.74
N ASP A 127 23.18 5.84 -14.43
CA ASP A 127 23.05 6.87 -13.41
C ASP A 127 21.64 6.84 -12.79
N PHE A 128 21.49 7.50 -11.64
CA PHE A 128 20.21 7.65 -10.95
C PHE A 128 19.38 8.76 -11.59
N VAL A 129 18.13 8.45 -11.92
CA VAL A 129 17.13 9.44 -12.36
C VAL A 129 16.76 10.36 -11.20
N PHE A 130 16.67 9.81 -9.99
CA PHE A 130 16.65 10.53 -8.74
C PHE A 130 17.24 9.64 -7.64
N LYS A 131 17.75 10.27 -6.58
CA LYS A 131 18.28 9.60 -5.39
C LYS A 131 18.09 10.52 -4.18
N THR A 132 17.65 9.95 -3.07
CA THR A 132 17.57 10.62 -1.77
C THR A 132 17.75 9.58 -0.66
N VAL A 133 17.94 10.04 0.57
CA VAL A 133 17.59 9.24 1.74
C VAL A 133 16.11 9.43 1.97
N PHE A 134 15.39 8.33 2.16
CA PHE A 134 14.04 8.36 2.68
C PHE A 134 14.14 8.08 4.18
N GLU A 135 13.97 9.14 4.97
CA GLU A 135 14.27 9.12 6.41
C GLU A 135 13.03 8.78 7.24
N ASN A 136 13.13 7.70 8.01
CA ASN A 136 12.18 7.28 9.03
C ASN A 136 12.97 6.71 10.21
N SER A 137 13.45 7.59 11.10
CA SER A 137 14.09 7.18 12.36
C SER A 137 13.07 6.45 13.25
N PHE A 138 13.56 5.70 14.25
CA PHE A 138 12.66 5.10 15.24
C PHE A 138 11.81 6.16 15.96
N ASP A 139 12.35 7.33 16.29
CA ASP A 139 11.58 8.42 16.88
C ASP A 139 10.42 8.87 15.96
N THR A 140 10.68 9.01 14.65
CA THR A 140 9.64 9.34 13.66
C THR A 140 8.58 8.25 13.57
N ILE A 141 8.99 6.98 13.58
CA ILE A 141 8.11 5.83 13.51
C ILE A 141 7.21 5.77 14.75
N ILE A 142 7.78 5.95 15.94
CA ILE A 142 7.06 5.93 17.22
C ILE A 142 6.04 7.07 17.26
N GLU A 143 6.44 8.31 16.91
CA GLU A 143 5.53 9.46 16.93
C GLU A 143 4.35 9.28 15.97
N LEU A 144 4.58 8.70 14.78
CA LEU A 144 3.50 8.35 13.85
C LEU A 144 2.59 7.24 14.39
N ILE A 145 3.14 6.19 15.01
CA ILE A 145 2.34 5.12 15.64
C ILE A 145 1.46 5.70 16.74
N GLU A 146 2.02 6.54 17.61
CA GLU A 146 1.27 7.18 18.70
C GLU A 146 0.16 8.09 18.17
N ALA A 147 0.44 8.90 17.15
CA ALA A 147 -0.57 9.74 16.50
C ALA A 147 -1.68 8.89 15.84
N MET A 148 -1.33 7.80 15.16
CA MET A 148 -2.29 6.86 14.57
C MET A 148 -3.16 6.20 15.65
N LYS A 149 -2.53 5.67 16.71
CA LYS A 149 -3.21 5.02 17.85
C LYS A 149 -4.17 5.98 18.55
N ALA A 150 -3.75 7.23 18.80
CA ALA A 150 -4.58 8.26 19.42
C ALA A 150 -5.83 8.61 18.59
N ASN A 151 -5.78 8.40 17.27
CA ASN A 151 -6.88 8.69 16.35
C ASN A 151 -7.68 7.44 15.91
N GLY A 152 -7.28 6.25 16.38
CA GLY A 152 -7.90 4.98 16.00
C GLY A 152 -7.63 4.59 14.54
N ILE A 153 -6.44 4.92 14.02
CA ILE A 153 -5.99 4.62 12.67
C ILE A 153 -5.09 3.38 12.75
N GLN A 154 -5.32 2.40 11.88
CA GLN A 154 -4.46 1.22 11.79
C GLN A 154 -3.22 1.51 10.94
N PRO A 155 -1.98 1.23 11.41
CA PRO A 155 -0.80 1.39 10.57
C PRO A 155 -0.67 0.25 9.54
N GLU A 156 -0.44 0.61 8.27
CA GLU A 156 0.13 -0.31 7.27
C GLU A 156 1.66 -0.17 7.29
N HIS A 157 2.36 -1.20 7.75
CA HIS A 157 3.80 -1.18 7.97
C HIS A 157 4.54 -1.49 6.65
N GLU A 158 5.00 -0.46 5.94
CA GLU A 158 5.75 -0.58 4.68
C GLU A 158 7.23 -0.93 4.93
N CYS A 159 7.58 -2.18 4.63
CA CYS A 159 8.89 -2.78 4.85
C CYS A 159 9.59 -3.05 3.52
N PHE A 160 10.68 -2.33 3.25
CA PHE A 160 11.44 -2.42 1.99
C PHE A 160 12.59 -3.43 2.05
N ASP A 161 12.87 -3.97 3.23
CA ASP A 161 13.88 -4.98 3.48
C ASP A 161 13.50 -5.85 4.69
N ALA A 162 14.11 -7.01 4.84
CA ALA A 162 13.83 -7.96 5.92
C ALA A 162 14.10 -7.34 7.31
N GLY A 163 15.12 -6.47 7.41
CA GLY A 163 15.39 -5.71 8.64
C GLY A 163 14.25 -4.77 9.04
N HIS A 164 13.47 -4.25 8.08
CA HIS A 164 12.34 -3.38 8.38
C HIS A 164 11.17 -4.19 8.98
N VAL A 165 11.02 -5.46 8.55
CA VAL A 165 10.04 -6.38 9.15
C VAL A 165 10.48 -6.72 10.57
N ALA A 166 11.76 -7.03 10.78
CA ALA A 166 12.31 -7.33 12.10
C ALA A 166 12.20 -6.16 13.10
N ASN A 167 12.19 -4.90 12.63
CA ASN A 167 11.95 -3.74 13.50
C ASN A 167 10.59 -3.81 14.24
N LEU A 168 9.60 -4.54 13.71
CA LEU A 168 8.29 -4.68 14.32
C LEU A 168 8.36 -5.40 15.67
N ASP A 169 9.30 -6.33 15.86
CA ASP A 169 9.42 -7.10 17.11
C ASP A 169 9.66 -6.19 18.31
N SER A 170 10.53 -5.18 18.15
CA SER A 170 10.81 -4.22 19.24
C SER A 170 9.61 -3.32 19.54
N LEU A 171 8.84 -2.93 18.52
CA LEU A 171 7.66 -2.08 18.69
C LEU A 171 6.48 -2.83 19.32
N LEU A 172 6.35 -4.13 19.01
CA LEU A 172 5.44 -5.05 19.71
C LEU A 172 5.84 -5.25 21.17
N ASP A 173 7.12 -5.50 21.45
CA ASP A 173 7.63 -5.67 22.83
C ASP A 173 7.42 -4.41 23.68
N MET A 174 7.56 -3.22 23.08
CA MET A 174 7.26 -1.93 23.73
C MET A 174 5.76 -1.70 23.99
N GLY A 175 4.85 -2.53 23.45
CA GLY A 175 3.40 -2.34 23.56
C GLY A 175 2.85 -1.19 22.71
N LEU A 176 3.61 -0.73 21.71
CA LEU A 176 3.19 0.32 20.79
C LEU A 176 2.26 -0.23 19.71
N LEU A 177 2.43 -1.50 19.34
CA LEU A 177 1.66 -2.19 18.32
C LEU A 177 0.82 -3.32 18.93
N ASP A 178 -0.38 -3.51 18.39
CA ASP A 178 -1.33 -4.54 18.81
C ASP A 178 -1.77 -5.35 17.57
N PRO A 179 -1.58 -6.69 17.54
CA PRO A 179 -2.10 -7.53 16.46
C PRO A 179 -3.64 -7.50 16.35
N PRO A 180 -4.23 -7.75 15.16
CA PRO A 180 -3.57 -8.12 13.92
C PRO A 180 -2.91 -6.93 13.21
N LEU A 181 -1.63 -7.07 12.84
CA LEU A 181 -0.92 -6.04 12.07
C LEU A 181 -1.27 -6.11 10.58
N GLN A 182 -1.05 -5.01 9.86
CA GLN A 182 -0.97 -4.97 8.40
C GLN A 182 0.48 -4.68 7.97
N ILE A 183 1.11 -5.60 7.25
CA ILE A 183 2.54 -5.54 6.90
C ILE A 183 2.71 -5.60 5.38
N SER A 184 3.31 -4.59 4.78
CA SER A 184 3.54 -4.52 3.33
C SER A 184 5.00 -4.78 2.99
N LEU A 185 5.28 -5.89 2.31
CA LEU A 185 6.61 -6.25 1.84
C LEU A 185 6.86 -5.55 0.49
N VAL A 186 7.59 -4.43 0.52
CA VAL A 186 7.84 -3.59 -0.65
C VAL A 186 9.12 -4.03 -1.36
N MET A 187 9.04 -4.35 -2.65
CA MET A 187 10.18 -4.85 -3.41
C MET A 187 10.35 -4.16 -4.75
N GLY A 188 11.61 -3.91 -5.13
CA GLY A 188 11.95 -3.33 -6.44
C GLY A 188 12.30 -1.85 -6.44
N VAL A 189 12.26 -1.20 -5.28
CA VAL A 189 12.85 0.13 -5.09
C VAL A 189 14.38 0.01 -4.98
N THR A 190 15.12 0.86 -5.70
CA THR A 190 16.58 0.85 -5.58
C THR A 190 17.01 1.39 -4.23
N GLY A 191 17.67 0.54 -3.44
CA GLY A 191 18.07 0.80 -2.06
C GLY A 191 17.41 -0.13 -1.05
N GLY A 192 16.34 -0.82 -1.45
CA GLY A 192 15.73 -1.92 -0.69
C GLY A 192 16.05 -3.29 -1.29
N ILE A 193 15.29 -4.28 -0.84
CA ILE A 193 15.47 -5.68 -1.21
C ILE A 193 15.13 -5.92 -2.70
N ARG A 194 15.80 -6.94 -3.27
CA ARG A 194 15.61 -7.32 -4.67
C ARG A 194 14.21 -7.94 -4.90
N PRO A 195 13.50 -7.58 -5.98
CA PRO A 195 12.17 -8.11 -6.30
C PRO A 195 12.24 -9.50 -6.94
N VAL A 196 12.47 -10.52 -6.13
CA VAL A 196 12.46 -11.93 -6.56
C VAL A 196 11.60 -12.78 -5.63
N PRO A 197 10.90 -13.81 -6.13
CA PRO A 197 10.03 -14.68 -5.32
C PRO A 197 10.68 -15.21 -4.03
N ARG A 198 11.96 -15.60 -4.08
CA ARG A 198 12.70 -16.10 -2.91
C ARG A 198 12.78 -15.08 -1.77
N ASN A 199 12.78 -13.79 -2.10
CA ASN A 199 12.80 -12.73 -1.10
C ASN A 199 11.42 -12.47 -0.51
N VAL A 200 10.32 -12.81 -1.22
CA VAL A 200 8.98 -12.81 -0.62
C VAL A 200 8.95 -13.81 0.53
N THR A 201 9.39 -15.05 0.29
CA THR A 201 9.51 -16.06 1.35
C THR A 201 10.42 -15.58 2.48
N ALA A 202 11.63 -15.11 2.14
CA ALA A 202 12.58 -14.68 3.16
C ALA A 202 12.04 -13.55 4.05
N MET A 203 11.29 -12.58 3.50
CA MET A 203 10.68 -11.51 4.29
C MET A 203 9.42 -11.97 5.03
N SER A 204 8.59 -12.81 4.41
CA SER A 204 7.38 -13.32 5.07
C SER A 204 7.72 -14.20 6.28
N ASP A 205 8.86 -14.91 6.24
CA ASP A 205 9.38 -15.67 7.37
C ASP A 205 9.80 -14.79 8.56
N GLN A 206 10.02 -13.49 8.35
CA GLN A 206 10.35 -12.53 9.41
C GLN A 206 9.12 -11.86 10.03
N ILE A 207 7.92 -12.11 9.51
CA ILE A 207 6.69 -11.55 10.09
C ILE A 207 6.56 -12.05 11.53
N PRO A 208 6.23 -11.17 12.50
CA PRO A 208 6.00 -11.62 13.88
C PRO A 208 4.92 -12.71 13.93
N GLY A 209 5.27 -13.89 14.46
CA GLY A 209 4.40 -15.07 14.47
C GLY A 209 4.41 -15.90 13.18
N GLY A 210 5.24 -15.55 12.20
CA GLY A 210 5.38 -16.22 10.91
C GLY A 210 4.31 -15.86 9.89
N PRO A 211 4.45 -16.32 8.63
CA PRO A 211 3.56 -15.96 7.52
C PRO A 211 2.15 -16.56 7.63
N GLU A 212 1.97 -17.58 8.47
CA GLU A 212 0.68 -18.19 8.83
C GLU A 212 0.20 -17.76 10.23
N GLY A 213 0.84 -16.75 10.82
CA GLY A 213 0.50 -16.18 12.11
C GLY A 213 -0.75 -15.29 12.07
N PRO A 214 -1.00 -14.51 13.13
CA PRO A 214 -2.22 -13.70 13.26
C PRO A 214 -2.20 -12.40 12.44
N ASN A 215 -1.07 -12.07 11.79
CA ASN A 215 -0.87 -10.80 11.14
C ASN A 215 -1.21 -10.87 9.65
N ASN A 216 -1.82 -9.80 9.14
CA ASN A 216 -2.05 -9.63 7.71
C ASN A 216 -0.78 -9.09 7.07
N TRP A 217 -0.38 -9.71 5.96
CA TRP A 217 0.73 -9.20 5.18
C TRP A 217 0.40 -9.21 3.70
N GLN A 218 0.97 -8.28 2.95
CA GLN A 218 0.84 -8.20 1.50
C GLN A 218 2.18 -7.91 0.85
N VAL A 219 2.24 -8.10 -0.47
CA VAL A 219 3.41 -7.69 -1.27
C VAL A 219 3.05 -6.48 -2.14
N ILE A 220 3.97 -5.51 -2.16
CA ILE A 220 3.99 -4.38 -3.09
C ILE A 220 5.17 -4.61 -4.03
N GLY A 221 4.88 -4.94 -5.29
CA GLY A 221 5.91 -5.18 -6.30
C GLY A 221 6.01 -4.03 -7.28
N VAL A 222 7.19 -3.40 -7.37
CA VAL A 222 7.39 -2.26 -8.26
C VAL A 222 7.51 -2.70 -9.72
N SER A 223 6.78 -2.01 -10.59
CA SER A 223 6.80 -2.16 -12.04
C SER A 223 6.47 -3.60 -12.50
N ARG A 224 7.12 -4.07 -13.57
CA ARG A 224 6.86 -5.37 -14.21
C ARG A 224 7.14 -6.56 -13.30
N ASP A 225 7.87 -6.37 -12.20
CA ASP A 225 8.10 -7.41 -11.21
C ASP A 225 6.87 -7.66 -10.31
N GLN A 226 5.84 -6.80 -10.34
CA GLN A 226 4.60 -6.95 -9.58
C GLN A 226 4.01 -8.36 -9.68
N TRP A 227 3.77 -8.85 -10.90
CA TRP A 227 2.96 -10.05 -11.11
C TRP A 227 3.58 -11.33 -10.51
N LYS A 228 4.89 -11.54 -10.69
CA LYS A 228 5.56 -12.71 -10.08
C LYS A 228 5.60 -12.62 -8.55
N LEU A 229 5.63 -11.41 -8.00
CA LEU A 229 5.66 -11.17 -6.56
C LEU A 229 4.27 -11.37 -5.94
N LEU A 230 3.21 -10.87 -6.58
CA LEU A 230 1.84 -11.12 -6.14
C LEU A 230 1.51 -12.61 -6.17
N ALA A 231 1.90 -13.32 -7.24
CA ALA A 231 1.75 -14.78 -7.30
C ALA A 231 2.43 -15.49 -6.12
N SER A 232 3.63 -15.02 -5.74
CA SER A 232 4.36 -15.58 -4.61
C SER A 232 3.64 -15.33 -3.28
N SER A 233 3.13 -14.11 -3.07
CA SER A 233 2.37 -13.76 -1.86
C SER A 233 1.11 -14.61 -1.73
N LEU A 234 0.33 -14.73 -2.81
CA LEU A 234 -0.91 -15.51 -2.85
C LEU A 234 -0.68 -16.98 -2.48
N VAL A 235 0.37 -17.61 -3.03
CA VAL A 235 0.73 -19.01 -2.73
C VAL A 235 1.17 -19.18 -1.26
N LEU A 236 1.86 -18.18 -0.71
CA LEU A 236 2.33 -18.19 0.68
C LEU A 236 1.23 -17.80 1.69
N GLY A 237 0.01 -17.48 1.23
CA GLY A 237 -1.12 -17.12 2.10
C GLY A 237 -1.28 -15.62 2.38
N GLY A 238 -0.44 -14.77 1.77
CA GLY A 238 -0.52 -13.32 1.91
C GLY A 238 -1.64 -12.66 1.08
N ASN A 239 -1.84 -11.37 1.36
CA ASN A 239 -2.69 -10.43 0.63
C ASN A 239 -1.90 -9.74 -0.50
N VAL A 240 -2.55 -8.91 -1.31
CA VAL A 240 -1.87 -8.28 -2.46
C VAL A 240 -2.20 -6.80 -2.61
N ARG A 241 -1.23 -6.03 -3.08
CA ARG A 241 -1.41 -4.64 -3.51
C ARG A 241 -1.02 -4.48 -4.98
N ALA A 242 -1.87 -3.79 -5.73
CA ALA A 242 -1.65 -3.43 -7.12
C ALA A 242 -2.26 -2.06 -7.39
N GLY A 243 -1.78 -1.37 -8.43
CA GLY A 243 -2.33 -0.08 -8.81
C GLY A 243 -1.34 0.73 -9.63
N LEU A 244 -1.82 1.83 -10.21
CA LEU A 244 -1.03 2.67 -11.10
C LEU A 244 0.13 3.38 -10.38
N GLU A 245 0.11 3.44 -9.05
CA GLU A 245 1.26 3.86 -8.24
C GLU A 245 2.45 2.92 -8.42
N ASP A 246 2.20 1.62 -8.36
CA ASP A 246 3.23 0.59 -8.26
C ASP A 246 3.64 0.07 -9.65
N ASN A 247 2.67 -0.09 -10.55
CA ASN A 247 2.87 -0.68 -11.87
C ASN A 247 1.90 -0.14 -12.92
N LEU A 248 2.40 0.09 -14.13
CA LEU A 248 1.62 0.65 -15.25
C LEU A 248 1.22 -0.40 -16.28
N TYR A 249 1.62 -1.67 -16.12
CA TYR A 249 1.54 -2.67 -17.18
C TYR A 249 0.88 -3.98 -16.74
N LEU A 250 0.01 -4.52 -17.57
CA LEU A 250 -0.51 -5.87 -17.46
C LEU A 250 0.60 -6.93 -17.70
N PRO A 251 0.37 -8.21 -17.33
CA PRO A 251 1.39 -9.25 -17.47
C PRO A 251 1.88 -9.50 -18.90
N ASN A 252 1.03 -9.23 -19.89
CA ASN A 252 1.35 -9.30 -21.31
C ASN A 252 2.21 -8.11 -21.80
N GLY A 253 2.47 -7.12 -20.94
CA GLY A 253 3.24 -5.92 -21.26
C GLY A 253 2.42 -4.76 -21.83
N GLU A 254 1.11 -4.92 -22.00
CA GLU A 254 0.21 -3.84 -22.37
C GLU A 254 0.09 -2.84 -21.22
N MET A 255 -0.04 -1.55 -21.54
CA MET A 255 -0.27 -0.52 -20.54
C MET A 255 -1.69 -0.66 -19.98
N ALA A 256 -1.82 -0.62 -18.66
CA ALA A 256 -3.12 -0.62 -18.01
C ALA A 256 -3.88 0.67 -18.37
N ARG A 257 -5.18 0.53 -18.64
CA ARG A 257 -6.06 1.65 -19.00
C ARG A 257 -6.75 2.24 -17.78
N SER A 258 -6.73 1.52 -16.66
CA SER A 258 -7.24 1.92 -15.35
C SER A 258 -6.62 1.06 -14.26
N ASN A 259 -6.78 1.47 -13.00
CA ASN A 259 -6.56 0.64 -11.83
C ASN A 259 -7.43 -0.63 -11.86
N GLY A 260 -8.65 -0.56 -12.41
CA GLY A 260 -9.52 -1.73 -12.58
C GLY A 260 -8.87 -2.84 -13.40
N ASP A 261 -8.16 -2.52 -14.49
CA ASP A 261 -7.41 -3.53 -15.27
C ASP A 261 -6.37 -4.27 -14.39
N LEU A 262 -5.67 -3.55 -13.51
CA LEU A 262 -4.66 -4.12 -12.62
C LEU A 262 -5.28 -4.94 -11.48
N ILE A 263 -6.36 -4.43 -10.89
CA ILE A 263 -7.08 -5.08 -9.79
C ILE A 263 -7.80 -6.33 -10.27
N GLY A 264 -8.47 -6.27 -11.43
CA GLY A 264 -9.11 -7.44 -12.04
C GLY A 264 -8.09 -8.54 -12.33
N LYS A 265 -6.86 -8.18 -12.75
CA LYS A 265 -5.80 -9.17 -12.88
C LYS A 265 -5.34 -9.76 -11.53
N ALA A 266 -5.23 -8.94 -10.49
CA ALA A 266 -4.87 -9.40 -9.14
C ALA A 266 -5.96 -10.33 -8.57
N ARG A 267 -7.25 -9.99 -8.74
CA ARG A 267 -8.39 -10.84 -8.37
C ARG A 267 -8.34 -12.18 -9.09
N GLN A 268 -8.17 -12.18 -10.41
CA GLN A 268 -8.03 -13.42 -11.18
C GLN A 268 -6.90 -14.30 -10.63
N MET A 269 -5.75 -13.72 -10.27
CA MET A 269 -4.65 -14.48 -9.71
C MET A 269 -4.96 -15.08 -8.33
N ALA A 270 -5.76 -14.38 -7.51
CA ALA A 270 -6.24 -14.93 -6.24
C ALA A 270 -7.16 -16.14 -6.47
N GLU A 271 -8.06 -16.05 -7.47
CA GLU A 271 -8.94 -17.14 -7.89
C GLU A 271 -8.14 -18.32 -8.45
N ASP A 272 -7.10 -18.06 -9.24
CA ASP A 272 -6.23 -19.08 -9.84
C ASP A 272 -5.51 -19.94 -8.78
N VAL A 273 -5.28 -19.42 -7.57
CA VAL A 273 -4.70 -20.17 -6.43
C VAL A 273 -5.76 -20.74 -5.48
N GLY A 274 -7.04 -20.66 -5.83
CA GLY A 274 -8.15 -21.20 -5.06
C GLY A 274 -8.62 -20.33 -3.89
N ARG A 275 -8.35 -19.01 -3.92
CA ARG A 275 -8.86 -18.03 -2.95
C ARG A 275 -9.84 -17.07 -3.63
N ARG A 276 -10.41 -16.11 -2.88
CA ARG A 276 -11.30 -15.07 -3.41
C ARG A 276 -10.93 -13.69 -2.88
N ALA A 277 -11.34 -12.62 -3.55
CA ALA A 277 -11.24 -11.28 -2.99
C ALA A 277 -12.07 -11.15 -1.70
N ALA A 278 -11.53 -10.44 -0.71
CA ALA A 278 -12.24 -10.05 0.49
C ALA A 278 -13.29 -9.00 0.18
N THR A 279 -14.47 -9.12 0.77
CA THR A 279 -15.38 -7.98 0.88
C THR A 279 -14.78 -6.91 1.78
N VAL A 280 -15.26 -5.67 1.68
CA VAL A 280 -14.82 -4.57 2.57
C VAL A 280 -15.05 -4.93 4.04
N ALA A 281 -16.17 -5.57 4.37
CA ALA A 281 -16.48 -5.99 5.74
C ALA A 281 -15.49 -7.04 6.27
N GLU A 282 -15.14 -8.04 5.46
CA GLU A 282 -14.14 -9.05 5.84
C GLU A 282 -12.74 -8.43 5.97
N ALA A 283 -12.37 -7.54 5.06
CA ALA A 283 -11.10 -6.84 5.14
C ALA A 283 -11.00 -5.99 6.43
N ARG A 284 -12.09 -5.32 6.83
CA ARG A 284 -12.15 -4.59 8.11
C ARG A 284 -11.95 -5.52 9.31
N GLU A 285 -12.61 -6.67 9.33
CA GLU A 285 -12.46 -7.67 10.40
C GLU A 285 -11.03 -8.20 10.49
N LEU A 286 -10.46 -8.62 9.35
CA LEU A 286 -9.10 -9.11 9.26
C LEU A 286 -8.09 -8.09 9.77
N LEU A 287 -8.27 -6.81 9.44
CA LEU A 287 -7.38 -5.72 9.83
C LEU A 287 -7.66 -5.16 11.24
N GLY A 288 -8.63 -5.73 11.97
CA GLY A 288 -8.99 -5.25 13.32
C GLY A 288 -9.66 -3.87 13.34
N LEU A 289 -10.22 -3.43 12.22
CA LEU A 289 -10.89 -2.13 12.09
C LEU A 289 -12.31 -2.20 12.64
N SER A 290 -12.73 -1.16 13.38
CA SER A 290 -14.14 -1.02 13.76
C SER A 290 -15.03 -0.84 12.53
N LYS A 291 -16.32 -1.23 12.64
CA LYS A 291 -17.32 -0.98 11.58
C LYS A 291 -17.35 0.51 11.18
N SER A 292 -17.57 0.79 9.88
CA SER A 292 -17.42 2.14 9.30
C SER A 292 -18.16 3.21 10.11
N ARG A 293 -17.51 4.36 10.30
CA ARG A 293 -18.13 5.56 10.91
C ARG A 293 -18.96 6.33 9.90
#